data_AF-A0AA36IU79-F1
#
_entry.id   AF-A0AA36IU79-F1
#
_cell.length_a   1.000
_cell.length_b   1.000
_cell.length_c   1.000
_cell.angle_alpha   90.00
_cell.angle_beta   90.00
_cell.angle_gamma   90.00
#
_symmetry.space_group_name_H-M   'P 1'
#
loop_
_entity.id
_entity.type
_entity.pdbx_description
1 polymer ?
#
loop_
_entity_poly.entity_id
_entity_poly.type
_entity_poly.pdbx_seq_one_letter_code
_entity_poly.pdbx_strand_id
1 'polypeptide(L)'
;MAPTLSLLLLGTAAAMKCPGSKSWIHASTKVQAVADASCDDVMSEMIARVTSDWKDPHNGGTYSVLSKADGELNLQRVTGNKKFTDKMTLTFSQEGSQCAVNACSESQSFSIGDFSTNYCNLRNLYCGSADGCVTVKHDFTTEEQRIMPSFGAGGDKKACIVKESGTTPLTLGTAAMKCPGSKSWIHASAEVEAVADASCDDVMSEMIARVTSDWKDPHNGGTYSVLSKADGELNLQRVTGNKKFTDKMTFTFSQEGSQCAVNACSESQSFSIGDFSTNYCNLRNLYCGSADGCVTVKHDFTTKESKVDPSFGAGGDKKACIVKAASVANVLEKTMLRQPELLGGTTEDTLGCVSDNCPVDNQTLQPSPLCVLGNCTKNLAKCLFSSTCRHGVMCELGCFDDLKNTEDDAGRLAGVLECMRAHCPGFPPSKTCAALHCTVEAGACALHSKCRSALECADGCVPGKYAAALAAFTQPVV
;
A
#
# COMPACT_ATOMS: atom_id res chain seq x y z
N MET A 1 -47.08 2.78 -2.92
CA MET A 1 -46.97 1.34 -2.66
C MET A 1 -45.49 1.03 -2.63
N ALA A 2 -44.94 0.66 -1.47
CA ALA A 2 -43.53 0.27 -1.38
C ALA A 2 -43.37 -1.10 -2.05
N PRO A 3 -42.37 -1.31 -2.94
CA PRO A 3 -42.16 -2.62 -3.50
C PRO A 3 -41.67 -3.53 -2.39
N THR A 4 -42.41 -4.61 -2.14
CA THR A 4 -41.98 -5.72 -1.29
C THR A 4 -40.71 -6.32 -1.90
N LEU A 5 -39.60 -6.19 -1.19
CA LEU A 5 -38.33 -6.82 -1.50
C LEU A 5 -38.51 -8.34 -1.35
N SER A 6 -38.79 -9.03 -2.47
CA SER A 6 -38.82 -10.49 -2.51
C SER A 6 -37.41 -11.00 -2.23
N LEU A 7 -37.27 -11.73 -1.14
CA LEU A 7 -36.04 -12.46 -0.79
C LEU A 7 -35.82 -13.54 -1.86
N LEU A 8 -35.02 -13.23 -2.89
CA LEU A 8 -34.65 -14.17 -3.94
C LEU A 8 -33.92 -15.36 -3.29
N LEU A 9 -34.47 -16.55 -3.50
CA LEU A 9 -33.78 -17.81 -3.22
C LEU A 9 -32.51 -17.82 -4.08
N LEU A 10 -31.36 -17.68 -3.43
CA LEU A 10 -30.05 -17.88 -4.03
C LEU A 10 -29.96 -19.33 -4.52
N GLY A 11 -30.24 -19.53 -5.81
CA GLY A 11 -29.84 -20.72 -6.53
C GLY A 11 -28.33 -20.93 -6.34
N THR A 12 -27.89 -22.20 -6.34
CA THR A 12 -26.49 -22.58 -6.25
C THR A 12 -25.64 -21.69 -7.15
N ALA A 13 -24.76 -20.87 -6.56
CA ALA A 13 -23.94 -19.91 -7.30
C ALA A 13 -23.10 -20.67 -8.34
N ALA A 14 -23.50 -20.61 -9.61
CA ALA A 14 -22.68 -21.09 -10.69
C ALA A 14 -21.32 -20.39 -10.61
N ALA A 15 -20.24 -21.14 -10.81
CA ALA A 15 -18.89 -20.59 -10.77
C ALA A 15 -18.78 -19.47 -11.80
N MET A 16 -18.54 -18.23 -11.34
CA MET A 16 -18.45 -17.07 -12.20
C MET A 16 -17.30 -17.22 -13.22
N LYS A 17 -17.61 -17.04 -14.50
CA LYS A 17 -16.66 -17.12 -15.60
C LYS A 17 -15.69 -15.94 -15.54
N CYS A 18 -14.40 -16.23 -15.66
CA CYS A 18 -13.34 -15.23 -15.69
C CYS A 18 -12.47 -15.44 -16.94
N PRO A 19 -11.87 -14.37 -17.50
CA PRO A 19 -11.13 -14.42 -18.76
C PRO A 19 -9.77 -15.13 -18.65
N GLY A 20 -9.30 -15.39 -17.43
CA GLY A 20 -7.96 -15.85 -17.13
C GLY A 20 -6.93 -14.72 -17.23
N SER A 21 -5.81 -14.91 -16.52
CA SER A 21 -4.61 -14.09 -16.71
C SER A 21 -3.41 -14.97 -17.04
N LYS A 22 -2.52 -14.44 -17.88
CA LYS A 22 -1.19 -15.03 -18.11
C LYS A 22 -0.23 -14.75 -16.95
N SER A 23 -0.57 -13.79 -16.08
CA SER A 23 0.21 -13.47 -14.89
C SER A 23 -0.20 -14.36 -13.71
N TRP A 24 0.77 -15.02 -13.09
CA TRP A 24 0.49 -15.92 -11.96
C TRP A 24 -0.05 -15.17 -10.72
N ILE A 25 0.41 -13.93 -10.51
CA ILE A 25 -0.10 -13.02 -9.48
C ILE A 25 -0.67 -11.81 -10.20
N HIS A 26 -1.97 -11.58 -10.04
CA HIS A 26 -2.66 -10.45 -10.64
C HIS A 26 -3.83 -10.02 -9.77
N ALA A 27 -4.17 -8.75 -9.87
CA ALA A 27 -5.40 -8.20 -9.34
C ALA A 27 -6.60 -8.72 -10.13
N SER A 28 -7.66 -9.06 -9.42
CA SER A 28 -8.94 -9.37 -10.01
C SER A 28 -10.09 -8.90 -9.14
N THR A 29 -11.27 -8.79 -9.74
CA THR A 29 -12.52 -8.61 -9.00
C THR A 29 -13.63 -9.37 -9.68
N LYS A 30 -14.44 -10.04 -8.86
CA LYS A 30 -15.71 -10.65 -9.25
C LYS A 30 -16.85 -9.84 -8.65
N VAL A 31 -17.86 -9.51 -9.45
CA VAL A 31 -19.05 -8.79 -9.00
C VAL A 31 -20.31 -9.52 -9.40
N GLN A 32 -21.25 -9.61 -8.47
CA GLN A 32 -22.63 -9.99 -8.72
C GLN A 32 -23.51 -8.78 -8.48
N ALA A 33 -24.29 -8.41 -9.49
CA ALA A 33 -25.20 -7.28 -9.43
C ALA A 33 -26.54 -7.63 -10.08
N VAL A 34 -27.60 -6.94 -9.69
CA VAL A 34 -28.92 -7.03 -10.32
C VAL A 34 -29.31 -5.63 -10.79
N ALA A 35 -29.59 -5.50 -12.08
CA ALA A 35 -30.06 -4.26 -12.68
C ALA A 35 -31.59 -4.31 -12.83
N ASP A 36 -32.25 -3.21 -12.51
CA ASP A 36 -33.70 -3.04 -12.71
C ASP A 36 -34.02 -2.67 -14.17
N ALA A 37 -33.63 -3.56 -15.09
CA ALA A 37 -33.82 -3.45 -16.53
C ALA A 37 -33.70 -4.83 -17.21
N SER A 38 -34.11 -4.93 -18.48
CA SER A 38 -33.86 -6.13 -19.27
C SER A 38 -32.37 -6.32 -19.54
N CYS A 39 -31.90 -7.57 -19.68
CA CYS A 39 -30.51 -7.83 -20.01
C CYS A 39 -30.09 -7.27 -21.37
N ASP A 40 -31.03 -7.12 -22.31
CA ASP A 40 -30.79 -6.48 -23.59
C ASP A 40 -30.50 -4.97 -23.43
N ASP A 41 -31.23 -4.27 -22.55
CA ASP A 41 -31.01 -2.85 -22.25
C ASP A 41 -29.67 -2.65 -21.53
N VAL A 42 -29.37 -3.49 -20.53
CA VAL A 42 -28.10 -3.45 -19.79
C VAL A 42 -26.92 -3.69 -20.72
N MET A 43 -26.95 -4.75 -21.53
CA MET A 43 -25.88 -5.03 -22.49
C MET A 43 -25.77 -3.95 -23.57
N SER A 44 -26.90 -3.38 -24.00
CA SER A 44 -26.92 -2.28 -24.97
C SER A 44 -26.27 -1.01 -24.44
N GLU A 45 -26.50 -0.66 -23.17
CA GLU A 45 -25.85 0.47 -22.50
C GLU A 45 -24.33 0.25 -22.39
N MET A 46 -23.91 -0.94 -21.97
CA MET A 46 -22.48 -1.27 -21.88
C MET A 46 -21.78 -1.16 -23.23
N ILE A 47 -22.39 -1.71 -24.30
CA ILE A 47 -21.85 -1.59 -25.66
C ILE A 47 -21.78 -0.11 -26.07
N ALA A 48 -22.84 0.67 -25.80
CA ALA A 48 -22.87 2.08 -26.13
C ALA A 48 -21.74 2.87 -25.43
N ARG A 49 -21.42 2.57 -24.16
CA ARG A 49 -20.25 3.15 -23.45
C ARG A 49 -18.94 2.79 -24.14
N VAL A 50 -18.76 1.53 -24.54
CA VAL A 50 -17.51 1.05 -25.13
C VAL A 50 -17.30 1.54 -26.57
N THR A 51 -18.39 1.84 -27.30
CA THR A 51 -18.32 2.23 -28.73
C THR A 51 -18.58 3.72 -28.99
N SER A 52 -18.82 4.54 -27.97
CA SER A 52 -19.05 5.98 -28.10
C SER A 52 -17.86 6.79 -27.55
N ASP A 53 -18.01 8.12 -27.50
CA ASP A 53 -17.02 9.03 -26.90
C ASP A 53 -17.02 9.04 -25.36
N TRP A 54 -17.79 8.14 -24.73
CA TRP A 54 -17.85 8.00 -23.27
C TRP A 54 -16.45 7.79 -22.66
N LYS A 55 -16.23 8.38 -21.48
CA LYS A 55 -14.95 8.35 -20.76
C LYS A 55 -15.09 7.61 -19.44
N ASP A 56 -14.14 6.73 -19.16
CA ASP A 56 -14.03 6.04 -17.89
C ASP A 56 -13.82 7.04 -16.74
N PRO A 57 -14.79 7.20 -15.82
CA PRO A 57 -14.72 8.21 -14.77
C PRO A 57 -13.78 7.83 -13.62
N HIS A 58 -13.11 6.67 -13.69
CA HIS A 58 -12.15 6.26 -12.66
C HIS A 58 -10.73 6.77 -12.96
N ASN A 59 -10.17 6.42 -14.12
CA ASN A 59 -8.82 6.87 -14.51
C ASN A 59 -8.65 7.07 -16.03
N GLY A 60 -9.75 7.34 -16.75
CA GLY A 60 -9.70 7.61 -18.19
C GLY A 60 -9.28 6.40 -19.04
N GLY A 61 -9.51 5.18 -18.56
CA GLY A 61 -9.27 3.96 -19.32
C GLY A 61 -10.11 3.84 -20.59
N THR A 62 -9.57 3.16 -21.59
CA THR A 62 -10.25 2.87 -22.86
C THR A 62 -10.68 1.41 -22.90
N TYR A 63 -11.94 1.17 -23.25
CA TYR A 63 -12.51 -0.17 -23.38
C TYR A 63 -12.53 -0.63 -24.83
N SER A 64 -12.55 -1.92 -25.07
CA SER A 64 -12.70 -2.52 -26.39
C SER A 64 -13.47 -3.84 -26.28
N VAL A 65 -14.38 -4.08 -27.24
CA VAL A 65 -15.10 -5.35 -27.33
C VAL A 65 -14.18 -6.42 -27.90
N LEU A 66 -14.00 -7.51 -27.16
CA LEU A 66 -13.26 -8.69 -27.65
C LEU A 66 -14.21 -9.67 -28.33
N SER A 67 -15.36 -9.94 -27.71
CA SER A 67 -16.42 -10.76 -28.29
C SER A 67 -17.77 -10.47 -27.64
N LYS A 68 -18.84 -10.76 -28.39
CA LYS A 68 -20.23 -10.66 -27.95
C LYS A 68 -20.96 -11.93 -28.37
N ALA A 69 -21.64 -12.57 -27.43
CA ALA A 69 -22.55 -13.69 -27.64
C ALA A 69 -23.84 -13.47 -26.84
N ASP A 70 -24.85 -14.30 -27.06
CA ASP A 70 -26.09 -14.22 -26.28
C ASP A 70 -25.79 -14.48 -24.79
N GLY A 71 -26.11 -13.49 -23.96
CA GLY A 71 -25.88 -13.55 -22.52
C GLY A 71 -24.41 -13.46 -22.08
N GLU A 72 -23.45 -13.14 -22.97
CA GLU A 72 -22.04 -12.99 -22.61
C GLU A 72 -21.34 -11.87 -23.39
N LEU A 73 -20.62 -11.01 -22.67
CA LEU A 73 -19.82 -9.92 -23.21
C LEU A 73 -18.37 -10.03 -22.68
N ASN A 74 -17.42 -10.12 -23.59
CA ASN A 74 -16.00 -10.10 -23.25
C ASN A 74 -15.37 -8.79 -23.72
N LEU A 75 -14.68 -8.12 -22.81
CA LEU A 75 -14.09 -6.80 -23.02
C LEU A 75 -12.62 -6.81 -22.63
N GLN A 76 -11.88 -5.85 -23.17
CA GLN A 76 -10.58 -5.44 -22.67
C GLN A 76 -10.67 -3.99 -22.23
N ARG A 77 -9.91 -3.63 -21.20
CA ARG A 77 -9.66 -2.25 -20.84
C ARG A 77 -8.17 -1.99 -20.74
N VAL A 78 -7.74 -0.85 -21.25
CA VAL A 78 -6.41 -0.29 -21.01
C VAL A 78 -6.56 0.95 -20.15
N THR A 79 -5.84 1.01 -19.03
CA THR A 79 -5.79 2.18 -18.12
C THR A 79 -5.40 3.47 -18.86
N GLY A 80 -5.83 4.64 -18.36
CA GLY A 80 -5.53 5.93 -19.02
C GLY A 80 -4.03 6.22 -19.17
N ASN A 81 -3.22 5.77 -18.21
CA ASN A 81 -1.75 5.83 -18.27
C ASN A 81 -1.11 4.74 -19.16
N LYS A 82 -1.93 3.84 -19.74
CA LYS A 82 -1.54 2.73 -20.62
C LYS A 82 -0.64 1.67 -19.97
N LYS A 83 -0.48 1.67 -18.64
CA LYS A 83 0.40 0.74 -17.92
C LYS A 83 -0.23 -0.65 -17.77
N PHE A 84 -1.54 -0.71 -17.54
CA PHE A 84 -2.25 -1.95 -17.24
C PHE A 84 -3.34 -2.25 -18.28
N THR A 85 -3.45 -3.54 -18.61
CA THR A 85 -4.52 -4.10 -19.42
C THR A 85 -5.30 -5.12 -18.59
N ASP A 86 -6.61 -4.93 -18.51
CA ASP A 86 -7.54 -5.85 -17.85
C ASP A 86 -8.37 -6.54 -18.93
N LYS A 87 -8.62 -7.84 -18.75
CA LYS A 87 -9.69 -8.52 -19.50
C LYS A 87 -10.88 -8.70 -18.59
N MET A 88 -12.06 -8.59 -19.17
CA MET A 88 -13.32 -8.71 -18.46
C MET A 88 -14.23 -9.70 -19.17
N THR A 89 -14.95 -10.49 -18.38
CA THR A 89 -16.03 -11.36 -18.84
C THR A 89 -17.28 -11.01 -18.03
N LEU A 90 -18.36 -10.65 -18.71
CA LEU A 90 -19.66 -10.38 -18.12
C LEU A 90 -20.67 -11.37 -18.69
N THR A 91 -21.45 -11.99 -17.82
CA THR A 91 -22.55 -12.89 -18.18
C THR A 91 -23.86 -12.36 -17.61
N PHE A 92 -24.92 -12.45 -18.41
CA PHE A 92 -26.22 -11.88 -18.14
C PHE A 92 -27.26 -12.98 -18.04
N SER A 93 -28.18 -12.88 -17.08
CA SER A 93 -29.28 -13.82 -16.91
C SER A 93 -30.56 -13.06 -16.60
N GLN A 94 -31.57 -13.23 -17.45
CA GLN A 94 -32.85 -12.54 -17.30
C GLN A 94 -33.66 -13.15 -16.14
N GLU A 95 -34.08 -12.31 -15.20
CA GLU A 95 -34.88 -12.70 -14.03
C GLU A 95 -36.15 -11.84 -13.98
N GLY A 96 -37.22 -12.32 -14.63
CA GLY A 96 -38.45 -11.52 -14.78
C GLY A 96 -38.16 -10.25 -15.59
N SER A 97 -38.36 -9.07 -14.99
CA SER A 97 -38.03 -7.77 -15.59
C SER A 97 -36.62 -7.27 -15.26
N GLN A 98 -35.87 -7.98 -14.42
CA GLN A 98 -34.54 -7.60 -13.95
C GLN A 98 -33.45 -8.41 -14.67
N CYS A 99 -32.23 -7.90 -14.65
CA CYS A 99 -31.07 -8.59 -15.21
C CYS A 99 -30.03 -8.88 -14.13
N ALA A 100 -29.75 -10.16 -13.90
CA ALA A 100 -28.61 -10.57 -13.10
C ALA A 100 -27.33 -10.47 -13.93
N VAL A 101 -26.32 -9.78 -13.39
CA VAL A 101 -25.00 -9.55 -13.98
C VAL A 101 -23.95 -10.21 -13.12
N ASN A 102 -23.27 -11.22 -13.67
CA ASN A 102 -22.05 -11.79 -13.10
C ASN A 102 -20.86 -11.29 -13.92
N ALA A 103 -19.93 -10.58 -13.29
CA ALA A 103 -18.84 -9.92 -13.99
C ALA A 103 -17.49 -10.21 -13.31
N CYS A 104 -16.48 -10.54 -14.10
CA CYS A 104 -15.13 -10.80 -13.63
C CYS A 104 -14.12 -9.98 -14.43
N SER A 105 -13.17 -9.35 -13.75
CA SER A 105 -12.11 -8.54 -14.33
C SER A 105 -10.77 -9.02 -13.80
N GLU A 106 -9.84 -9.34 -14.69
CA GLU A 106 -8.52 -9.87 -14.33
C GLU A 106 -7.42 -9.11 -15.07
N SER A 107 -6.49 -8.54 -14.31
CA SER A 107 -5.32 -7.87 -14.86
C SER A 107 -4.44 -8.87 -15.62
N GLN A 108 -3.97 -8.48 -16.81
CA GLN A 108 -3.15 -9.32 -17.68
C GLN A 108 -1.64 -9.17 -17.39
N SER A 109 -1.29 -8.54 -16.28
CA SER A 109 0.08 -8.27 -15.86
C SER A 109 0.20 -8.45 -14.35
N PHE A 110 1.45 -8.53 -13.86
CA PHE A 110 1.71 -8.65 -12.44
C PHE A 110 1.11 -7.47 -11.67
N SER A 111 0.23 -7.77 -10.73
CA SER A 111 -0.46 -6.78 -9.90
C SER A 111 -0.91 -7.42 -8.60
N ILE A 112 -0.66 -6.77 -7.47
CA ILE A 112 -1.06 -7.27 -6.14
C ILE A 112 -2.14 -6.37 -5.54
N GLY A 113 -2.12 -5.07 -5.83
CA GLY A 113 -3.25 -4.23 -5.50
C GLY A 113 -3.58 -3.21 -6.56
N ASP A 114 -4.86 -2.94 -6.56
CA ASP A 114 -5.62 -2.52 -7.72
C ASP A 114 -6.29 -1.16 -7.48
N PHE A 115 -6.34 -0.73 -6.21
CA PHE A 115 -7.10 0.45 -5.78
C PHE A 115 -8.54 0.45 -6.30
N SER A 116 -9.10 -0.74 -6.48
CA SER A 116 -10.41 -1.00 -7.07
C SER A 116 -10.48 -0.79 -8.59
N THR A 117 -9.38 -0.75 -9.35
CA THR A 117 -9.42 -0.56 -10.82
C THR A 117 -10.18 -1.69 -11.52
N ASN A 118 -9.95 -2.96 -11.18
CA ASN A 118 -10.73 -4.11 -11.68
C ASN A 118 -12.18 -4.11 -11.19
N TYR A 119 -12.47 -3.55 -10.02
CA TYR A 119 -13.85 -3.38 -9.57
C TYR A 119 -14.56 -2.25 -10.34
N CYS A 120 -13.92 -1.09 -10.41
CA CYS A 120 -14.44 0.10 -11.04
C CYS A 120 -14.59 -0.05 -12.55
N ASN A 121 -13.70 -0.82 -13.20
CA ASN A 121 -13.85 -1.09 -14.62
C ASN A 121 -15.07 -1.96 -14.97
N LEU A 122 -15.53 -2.78 -14.02
CA LEU A 122 -16.80 -3.49 -14.14
C LEU A 122 -17.97 -2.56 -13.80
N ARG A 123 -17.92 -1.94 -12.62
CA ARG A 123 -19.01 -1.09 -12.10
C ARG A 123 -19.36 0.04 -13.06
N ASN A 124 -18.35 0.69 -13.62
CA ASN A 124 -18.53 1.83 -14.52
C ASN A 124 -19.22 1.45 -15.83
N LEU A 125 -19.43 0.16 -16.14
CA LEU A 125 -20.19 -0.31 -17.30
C LEU A 125 -21.69 -0.48 -17.01
N TYR A 126 -22.10 -0.83 -15.78
CA TYR A 126 -23.50 -1.08 -15.41
C TYR A 126 -24.09 -0.11 -14.38
N CYS A 127 -23.34 0.89 -13.92
CA CYS A 127 -23.89 1.92 -13.03
C CYS A 127 -24.84 2.87 -13.80
N GLY A 128 -25.92 3.29 -13.16
CA GLY A 128 -26.85 4.29 -13.69
C GLY A 128 -26.63 5.70 -13.15
N SER A 129 -27.52 6.62 -13.50
CA SER A 129 -27.47 8.02 -13.04
C SER A 129 -27.59 8.15 -11.52
N ALA A 130 -28.36 7.26 -10.88
CA ALA A 130 -28.51 7.19 -9.42
C ALA A 130 -27.19 6.86 -8.69
N ASP A 131 -26.27 6.18 -9.37
CA ASP A 131 -24.93 5.85 -8.89
C ASP A 131 -23.89 6.95 -9.19
N GLY A 132 -24.30 8.03 -9.88
CA GLY A 132 -23.45 9.13 -10.34
C GLY A 132 -22.84 8.94 -11.74
N CYS A 133 -23.25 7.92 -12.49
CA CYS A 133 -22.71 7.64 -13.82
C CYS A 133 -23.41 8.44 -14.92
N VAL A 134 -22.64 8.78 -15.96
CA VAL A 134 -23.19 9.33 -17.21
C VAL A 134 -23.72 8.18 -18.05
N THR A 135 -25.02 8.23 -18.37
CA THR A 135 -25.73 7.24 -19.19
C THR A 135 -25.58 7.58 -20.67
N VAL A 136 -25.41 6.57 -21.52
CA VAL A 136 -25.24 6.78 -22.97
C VAL A 136 -26.54 6.48 -23.74
N LYS A 137 -27.21 5.38 -23.41
CA LYS A 137 -28.38 4.85 -24.13
C LYS A 137 -29.54 4.46 -23.21
N HIS A 138 -29.27 3.73 -22.14
CA HIS A 138 -30.29 3.30 -21.17
C HIS A 138 -29.86 3.66 -19.75
N ASP A 139 -30.80 4.19 -18.96
CA ASP A 139 -30.61 4.43 -17.53
C ASP A 139 -31.41 3.42 -16.72
N PHE A 140 -30.81 2.91 -15.66
CA PHE A 140 -31.39 1.90 -14.77
C PHE A 140 -30.68 1.93 -13.41
N THR A 141 -31.33 1.38 -12.39
CA THR A 141 -30.71 1.23 -11.07
C THR A 141 -30.09 -0.15 -10.93
N THR A 142 -29.01 -0.23 -10.16
CA THR A 142 -28.28 -1.49 -9.96
C THR A 142 -28.00 -1.72 -8.48
N GLU A 143 -28.26 -2.95 -8.02
CA GLU A 143 -27.91 -3.41 -6.68
C GLU A 143 -26.75 -4.42 -6.75
N GLU A 144 -25.64 -4.12 -6.09
CA GLU A 144 -24.48 -5.01 -6.01
C GLU A 144 -24.65 -5.97 -4.84
N GLN A 145 -24.82 -7.26 -5.13
CA GLN A 145 -25.04 -8.31 -4.13
C GLN A 145 -23.73 -8.81 -3.53
N ARG A 146 -22.69 -8.96 -4.36
CA ARG A 146 -21.36 -9.42 -3.92
C ARG A 146 -20.25 -8.74 -4.71
N ILE A 147 -19.25 -8.26 -3.98
CA ILE A 147 -18.00 -7.74 -4.53
C ILE A 147 -16.87 -8.57 -3.93
N MET A 148 -16.11 -9.26 -4.76
CA MET A 148 -15.10 -10.23 -4.36
C MET A 148 -13.77 -9.88 -5.05
N PRO A 149 -13.02 -8.91 -4.51
CA PRO A 149 -11.68 -8.59 -5.00
C PRO A 149 -10.70 -9.71 -4.65
N SER A 150 -9.65 -9.88 -5.46
CA SER A 150 -8.50 -10.73 -5.14
C SER A 150 -7.75 -10.19 -3.93
N PHE A 151 -6.90 -11.01 -3.33
CA PHE A 151 -6.05 -10.59 -2.22
C PHE A 151 -5.21 -9.36 -2.60
N GLY A 152 -5.35 -8.27 -1.84
CA GLY A 152 -4.68 -6.99 -2.08
C GLY A 152 -5.40 -6.03 -3.05
N ALA A 153 -6.42 -6.49 -3.78
CA ALA A 153 -7.25 -5.64 -4.64
C ALA A 153 -8.34 -4.91 -3.81
N GLY A 154 -8.75 -3.74 -4.31
CA GLY A 154 -9.77 -2.90 -3.69
C GLY A 154 -11.18 -3.20 -4.22
N GLY A 155 -12.20 -2.84 -3.46
CA GLY A 155 -13.61 -2.90 -3.86
C GLY A 155 -14.39 -1.65 -3.43
N ASP A 156 -13.72 -0.49 -3.37
CA ASP A 156 -14.33 0.75 -2.88
C ASP A 156 -15.15 1.44 -3.98
N LYS A 157 -16.48 1.44 -3.81
CA LYS A 157 -17.45 2.08 -4.69
C LYS A 157 -17.20 3.58 -4.89
N LYS A 158 -16.66 4.27 -3.88
CA LYS A 158 -16.38 5.70 -3.94
C LYS A 158 -15.17 6.02 -4.82
N ALA A 159 -14.30 5.05 -5.10
CA ALA A 159 -13.14 5.24 -5.95
C ALA A 159 -13.50 5.30 -7.45
N CYS A 160 -14.67 4.78 -7.86
CA CYS A 160 -14.95 4.52 -9.28
C CYS A 160 -15.42 5.73 -10.09
N ILE A 161 -16.05 6.69 -9.43
CA ILE A 161 -16.51 7.93 -10.06
C ILE A 161 -15.81 9.07 -9.33
N VAL A 162 -14.59 9.36 -9.77
CA VAL A 162 -13.93 10.58 -9.34
C VAL A 162 -14.50 11.71 -10.18
N LYS A 163 -15.08 12.73 -9.52
CA LYS A 163 -15.38 13.98 -10.23
C LYS A 163 -14.05 14.44 -10.80
N GLU A 164 -13.96 14.56 -12.13
CA GLU A 164 -12.88 15.31 -12.74
C GLU A 164 -12.82 16.62 -11.95
N SER A 165 -11.72 16.80 -11.24
CA SER A 165 -11.50 18.05 -10.53
C SER A 165 -11.45 19.08 -11.64
N GLY A 166 -12.52 19.87 -11.78
CA GLY A 166 -12.65 21.00 -12.69
C GLY A 166 -11.69 22.11 -12.32
N THR A 167 -10.41 21.77 -12.20
CA THR A 167 -9.30 22.69 -12.31
C THR A 167 -9.10 22.84 -13.80
N THR A 168 -9.44 24.01 -14.32
CA THR A 168 -9.01 24.49 -15.63
C THR A 168 -7.60 23.96 -15.90
N PRO A 169 -7.36 23.20 -16.99
CA PRO A 169 -6.00 22.79 -17.31
C PRO A 169 -5.21 24.08 -17.52
N LEU A 170 -4.31 24.40 -16.59
CA LEU A 170 -3.14 25.16 -17.01
C LEU A 170 -2.46 24.23 -18.00
N THR A 171 -2.36 24.69 -19.25
CA THR A 171 -1.57 24.04 -20.29
C THR A 171 -0.11 24.10 -19.84
N LEU A 172 0.29 23.16 -18.99
CA LEU A 172 1.66 23.03 -18.50
C LEU A 172 2.55 22.61 -19.66
N GLY A 173 3.66 23.32 -19.84
CA GLY A 173 4.68 23.01 -20.82
C GLY A 173 5.19 21.58 -20.73
N THR A 174 5.67 21.12 -21.87
CA THR A 174 5.89 19.74 -22.29
C THR A 174 7.09 19.02 -21.66
N ALA A 175 7.42 19.24 -20.38
CA ALA A 175 8.44 18.44 -19.72
C ALA A 175 7.86 17.06 -19.35
N ALA A 176 8.13 16.05 -20.18
CA ALA A 176 7.75 14.67 -19.87
C ALA A 176 8.35 14.23 -18.52
N MET A 177 7.56 13.48 -17.74
CA MET A 177 8.02 12.90 -16.48
C MET A 177 9.20 11.95 -16.71
N LYS A 178 10.30 12.17 -15.99
CA LYS A 178 11.51 11.33 -16.03
C LYS A 178 11.73 10.71 -14.67
N CYS A 179 12.00 9.41 -14.67
CA CYS A 179 12.35 8.65 -13.47
C CYS A 179 13.80 8.11 -13.58
N PRO A 180 14.54 8.05 -12.46
CA PRO A 180 15.96 7.66 -12.46
C PRO A 180 16.20 6.16 -12.75
N GLY A 181 15.15 5.36 -12.74
CA GLY A 181 15.17 3.91 -12.76
C GLY A 181 15.60 3.31 -11.41
N SER A 182 15.16 2.07 -11.18
CA SER A 182 15.69 1.23 -10.11
C SER A 182 16.27 -0.06 -10.67
N LYS A 183 17.34 -0.54 -10.02
CA LYS A 183 17.85 -1.90 -10.24
C LYS A 183 17.02 -2.95 -9.51
N SER A 184 16.17 -2.55 -8.56
CA SER A 184 15.28 -3.45 -7.86
C SER A 184 14.00 -3.66 -8.66
N TRP A 185 13.64 -4.91 -8.92
CA TRP A 185 12.45 -5.26 -9.69
C TRP A 185 11.16 -4.81 -8.99
N ILE A 186 11.12 -4.87 -7.65
CA ILE A 186 10.01 -4.34 -6.83
C ILE A 186 10.61 -3.27 -5.92
N HIS A 187 10.10 -2.05 -6.01
CA HIS A 187 10.57 -0.93 -5.19
C HIS A 187 9.45 0.09 -5.01
N ALA A 188 9.51 0.82 -3.90
CA ALA A 188 8.66 1.97 -3.67
C ALA A 188 9.13 3.15 -4.53
N SER A 189 8.18 3.86 -5.13
CA SER A 189 8.40 5.09 -5.88
C SER A 189 7.28 6.10 -5.69
N ALA A 190 7.52 7.33 -6.11
CA ALA A 190 6.48 8.36 -6.19
C ALA A 190 6.77 9.30 -7.36
N GLU A 191 5.72 9.66 -8.07
CA GLU A 191 5.69 10.67 -9.12
C GLU A 191 4.88 11.89 -8.63
N VAL A 192 5.37 13.10 -8.87
CA VAL A 192 4.68 14.34 -8.51
C VAL A 192 4.73 15.34 -9.66
N GLU A 193 3.59 16.01 -9.88
CA GLU A 193 3.49 17.22 -10.69
C GLU A 193 3.09 18.38 -9.77
N ALA A 194 3.86 19.46 -9.78
CA ALA A 194 3.63 20.63 -8.96
C ALA A 194 3.93 21.94 -9.72
N VAL A 195 3.34 23.03 -9.25
CA VAL A 195 3.64 24.39 -9.72
C VAL A 195 4.08 25.22 -8.54
N ALA A 196 5.25 25.87 -8.67
CA ALA A 196 5.78 26.81 -7.71
C ALA A 196 5.56 28.25 -8.19
N ASP A 197 5.16 29.13 -7.29
CA ASP A 197 5.01 30.57 -7.56
C ASP A 197 6.36 31.30 -7.47
N ALA A 198 7.30 30.86 -8.29
CA ALA A 198 8.66 31.39 -8.41
C ALA A 198 9.28 30.99 -9.76
N SER A 199 10.41 31.61 -10.11
CA SER A 199 11.19 31.18 -11.27
C SER A 199 11.80 29.79 -11.05
N CYS A 200 12.01 29.02 -12.12
CA CYS A 200 12.64 27.70 -12.01
C CYS A 200 14.08 27.78 -11.49
N ASP A 201 14.78 28.90 -11.74
CA ASP A 201 16.11 29.14 -11.18
C ASP A 201 16.06 29.31 -9.66
N ASP A 202 15.07 30.04 -9.13
CA ASP A 202 14.88 30.20 -7.69
C ASP A 202 14.54 28.88 -7.02
N VAL A 203 13.60 28.11 -7.61
CA VAL A 203 13.20 26.77 -7.11
C VAL A 203 14.40 25.83 -7.09
N MET A 204 15.12 25.70 -8.21
CA MET A 204 16.28 24.81 -8.30
C MET A 204 17.39 25.27 -7.35
N SER A 205 17.59 26.57 -7.17
CA SER A 205 18.64 27.08 -6.28
C SER A 205 18.31 26.88 -4.79
N GLU A 206 17.03 26.95 -4.40
CA GLU A 206 16.57 26.56 -3.07
C GLU A 206 16.79 25.06 -2.81
N MET A 207 16.43 24.21 -3.78
CA MET A 207 16.63 22.76 -3.67
C MET A 207 18.12 22.42 -3.50
N ILE A 208 19.00 23.04 -4.30
CA ILE A 208 20.44 22.85 -4.16
C ILE A 208 20.91 23.34 -2.78
N ALA A 209 20.42 24.49 -2.32
CA ALA A 209 20.78 25.03 -1.01
C ALA A 209 20.39 24.08 0.14
N ARG A 210 19.23 23.40 0.07
CA ARG A 210 18.85 22.35 1.03
C ARG A 210 19.82 21.18 1.01
N VAL A 211 20.21 20.72 -0.18
CA VAL A 211 21.08 19.55 -0.34
C VAL A 211 22.52 19.83 0.08
N THR A 212 22.99 21.07 -0.03
CA THR A 212 24.40 21.44 0.24
C THR A 212 24.63 22.17 1.57
N SER A 213 23.58 22.42 2.36
CA SER A 213 23.68 23.09 3.67
C SER A 213 23.45 22.13 4.83
N ASP A 214 23.38 22.65 6.06
CA ASP A 214 23.06 21.87 7.27
C ASP A 214 21.57 21.51 7.39
N TRP A 215 20.75 21.83 6.39
CA TRP A 215 19.34 21.47 6.35
C TRP A 215 19.13 19.96 6.56
N LYS A 216 18.09 19.62 7.31
CA LYS A 216 17.77 18.23 7.68
C LYS A 216 16.43 17.82 7.10
N ASP A 217 16.38 16.61 6.56
CA ASP A 217 15.14 15.99 6.10
C ASP A 217 14.11 15.95 7.24
N PRO A 218 13.00 16.69 7.14
CA PRO A 218 12.00 16.76 8.20
C PRO A 218 11.14 15.51 8.30
N HIS A 219 11.27 14.54 7.38
CA HIS A 219 10.51 13.30 7.42
C HIS A 219 11.19 12.24 8.31
N ASN A 220 12.45 11.90 8.02
CA ASN A 220 13.16 10.81 8.71
C ASN A 220 14.66 11.08 8.93
N GLY A 221 15.11 12.33 8.77
CA GLY A 221 16.52 12.70 8.96
C GLY A 221 17.47 12.14 7.90
N GLY A 222 16.97 11.79 6.71
CA GLY A 222 17.78 11.41 5.56
C GLY A 222 18.77 12.49 5.11
N THR A 223 19.81 12.06 4.40
CA THR A 223 20.83 12.93 3.81
C THR A 223 20.72 12.89 2.29
N TYR A 224 20.63 14.05 1.67
CA TYR A 224 20.55 14.21 0.21
C TYR A 224 21.94 14.51 -0.36
N SER A 225 22.14 14.16 -1.63
CA SER A 225 23.33 14.60 -2.39
C SER A 225 23.00 14.79 -3.86
N VAL A 226 23.65 15.76 -4.50
CA VAL A 226 23.51 16.02 -5.94
C VAL A 226 24.23 14.94 -6.73
N LEU A 227 23.54 14.31 -7.68
CA LEU A 227 24.14 13.39 -8.66
C LEU A 227 24.54 14.12 -9.93
N SER A 228 23.64 14.93 -10.48
CA SER A 228 23.93 15.78 -11.63
C SER A 228 22.98 16.99 -11.68
N LYS A 229 23.44 18.04 -12.36
CA LYS A 229 22.69 19.26 -12.63
C LYS A 229 22.86 19.62 -14.10
N ALA A 230 21.75 19.85 -14.79
CA ALA A 230 21.71 20.38 -16.15
C ALA A 230 20.60 21.44 -16.26
N ASP A 231 20.54 22.15 -17.38
CA ASP A 231 19.49 23.14 -17.61
C ASP A 231 18.12 22.46 -17.61
N GLY A 232 17.26 22.87 -16.67
CA GLY A 232 15.92 22.29 -16.51
C GLY A 232 15.86 20.88 -15.94
N GLU A 233 16.98 20.32 -15.44
CA GLU A 233 16.99 18.97 -14.83
C GLU A 233 17.94 18.88 -13.62
N LEU A 234 17.45 18.30 -12.53
CA LEU A 234 18.23 18.05 -11.31
C LEU A 234 18.06 16.59 -10.87
N ASN A 235 19.18 15.87 -10.79
CA ASN A 235 19.19 14.48 -10.31
C ASN A 235 19.86 14.43 -8.95
N LEU A 236 19.18 13.80 -7.99
CA LEU A 236 19.60 13.70 -6.60
C LEU A 236 19.56 12.25 -6.14
N GLN A 237 20.22 11.96 -5.03
CA GLN A 237 19.97 10.76 -4.24
C GLN A 237 19.72 11.14 -2.78
N ARG A 238 19.02 10.28 -2.07
CA ARG A 238 18.84 10.38 -0.62
C ARG A 238 19.13 9.04 0.03
N VAL A 239 19.91 9.07 1.10
CA VAL A 239 20.07 7.96 2.03
C VAL A 239 19.22 8.25 3.28
N THR A 240 18.35 7.31 3.66
CA THR A 240 17.53 7.37 4.89
C THR A 240 18.37 7.64 6.14
N GLY A 241 17.78 8.25 7.18
CA GLY A 241 18.49 8.52 8.44
C GLY A 241 19.06 7.27 9.13
N ASN A 242 18.39 6.12 8.97
CA ASN A 242 18.88 4.82 9.44
C ASN A 242 19.86 4.13 8.48
N LYS A 243 20.18 4.77 7.35
CA LYS A 243 21.10 4.30 6.30
C LYS A 243 20.72 2.99 5.60
N LYS A 244 19.48 2.53 5.74
CA LYS A 244 19.03 1.26 5.15
C LYS A 244 18.64 1.38 3.68
N PHE A 245 18.03 2.49 3.30
CA PHE A 245 17.51 2.71 1.95
C PHE A 245 18.16 3.90 1.28
N THR A 246 18.44 3.72 0.00
CA THR A 246 18.88 4.76 -0.92
C THR A 246 17.81 4.94 -1.98
N ASP A 247 17.33 6.16 -2.17
CA ASP A 247 16.40 6.51 -3.23
C ASP A 247 17.09 7.49 -4.18
N LYS A 248 16.81 7.35 -5.48
CA LYS A 248 17.23 8.35 -6.48
C LYS A 248 16.03 9.17 -6.87
N MET A 249 16.27 10.43 -7.17
CA MET A 249 15.25 11.36 -7.60
C MET A 249 15.68 12.09 -8.87
N THR A 250 14.73 12.30 -9.76
CA THR A 250 14.89 13.14 -10.94
C THR A 250 13.81 14.22 -10.90
N PHE A 251 14.23 15.47 -11.08
CA PHE A 251 13.35 16.63 -11.23
C PHE A 251 13.58 17.26 -12.59
N THR A 252 12.50 17.58 -13.29
CA THR A 252 12.50 18.41 -14.49
C THR A 252 11.70 19.68 -14.24
N PHE A 253 12.19 20.79 -14.77
CA PHE A 253 11.65 22.12 -14.55
C PHE A 253 11.25 22.76 -15.88
N SER A 254 10.12 23.47 -15.91
CA SER A 254 9.69 24.23 -17.08
C SER A 254 9.14 25.59 -16.64
N GLN A 255 9.72 26.65 -17.20
CA GLN A 255 9.34 28.02 -16.86
C GLN A 255 8.02 28.38 -17.54
N GLU A 256 7.05 28.84 -16.75
CA GLU A 256 5.70 29.21 -17.19
C GLU A 256 5.39 30.63 -16.72
N GLY A 257 5.75 31.63 -17.53
CA GLY A 257 5.65 33.04 -17.13
C GLY A 257 6.54 33.31 -15.91
N SER A 258 5.95 33.69 -14.77
CA SER A 258 6.66 33.88 -13.49
C SER A 258 6.66 32.64 -12.59
N GLN A 259 6.03 31.54 -13.01
CA GLN A 259 5.88 30.31 -12.23
C GLN A 259 6.79 29.21 -12.79
N CYS A 260 7.04 28.19 -11.97
CA CYS A 260 7.81 27.03 -12.37
C CYS A 260 6.97 25.76 -12.27
N ALA A 261 6.81 25.06 -13.38
CA ALA A 261 6.31 23.70 -13.40
C ALA A 261 7.43 22.73 -12.98
N VAL A 262 7.11 21.82 -12.05
CA VAL A 262 8.04 20.84 -11.47
C VAL A 262 7.44 19.45 -11.68
N ASN A 263 8.12 18.62 -12.46
CA ASN A 263 7.83 17.19 -12.58
C ASN A 263 8.93 16.40 -11.91
N ALA A 264 8.56 15.50 -11.01
CA ALA A 264 9.51 14.85 -10.13
C ALA A 264 9.18 13.37 -9.95
N CYS A 265 10.22 12.54 -9.85
CA CYS A 265 10.07 11.11 -9.60
C CYS A 265 11.16 10.64 -8.63
N SER A 266 10.79 9.88 -7.60
CA SER A 266 11.69 9.25 -6.63
C SER A 266 11.51 7.74 -6.70
N GLU A 267 12.60 6.98 -6.83
CA GLU A 267 12.58 5.52 -6.88
C GLU A 267 13.62 4.91 -5.93
N SER A 268 13.14 4.03 -5.06
CA SER A 268 14.02 3.28 -4.16
C SER A 268 14.93 2.33 -4.94
N GLN A 269 16.21 2.29 -4.57
CA GLN A 269 17.23 1.47 -5.23
C GLN A 269 17.32 0.06 -4.62
N SER A 270 16.38 -0.32 -3.76
CA SER A 270 16.34 -1.59 -3.06
C SER A 270 14.91 -2.10 -2.95
N PHE A 271 14.75 -3.38 -2.62
CA PHE A 271 13.44 -4.00 -2.46
C PHE A 271 12.62 -3.27 -1.39
N SER A 272 11.46 -2.76 -1.79
CA SER A 272 10.54 -2.02 -0.93
C SER A 272 9.12 -2.07 -1.51
N ILE A 273 8.12 -2.21 -0.65
CA ILE A 273 6.70 -2.26 -1.03
C ILE A 273 5.94 -1.17 -0.29
N GLY A 274 6.10 -1.06 1.03
CA GLY A 274 5.53 0.02 1.84
C GLY A 274 6.59 0.96 2.36
N ASP A 275 6.51 2.23 1.99
CA ASP A 275 7.52 3.24 2.33
C ASP A 275 7.00 4.36 3.25
N PHE A 276 5.74 4.30 3.68
CA PHE A 276 5.13 5.32 4.55
C PHE A 276 5.23 6.75 3.99
N SER A 277 5.15 6.89 2.66
CA SER A 277 5.29 8.14 1.92
C SER A 277 6.72 8.64 1.78
N THR A 278 7.72 7.83 2.11
CA THR A 278 9.14 8.21 2.03
C THR A 278 9.50 8.79 0.66
N ASN A 279 9.18 8.11 -0.45
CA ASN A 279 9.51 8.59 -1.79
C ASN A 279 8.76 9.88 -2.15
N TYR A 280 7.50 10.01 -1.75
CA TYR A 280 6.75 11.25 -1.94
C TYR A 280 7.35 12.40 -1.14
N CYS A 281 7.69 12.17 0.13
CA CYS A 281 8.30 13.16 1.00
C CYS A 281 9.72 13.53 0.56
N ASN A 282 10.48 12.60 -0.04
CA ASN A 282 11.76 12.91 -0.66
C ASN A 282 11.64 14.02 -1.71
N LEU A 283 10.56 13.98 -2.50
CA LEU A 283 10.30 14.97 -3.52
C LEU A 283 9.80 16.28 -2.90
N ARG A 284 8.71 16.17 -2.14
CA ARG A 284 8.01 17.31 -1.57
C ARG A 284 8.87 18.17 -0.66
N ASN A 285 9.71 17.54 0.16
CA ASN A 285 10.55 18.25 1.13
C ASN A 285 11.62 19.12 0.45
N LEU A 286 11.88 18.96 -0.84
CA LEU A 286 12.86 19.76 -1.57
C LEU A 286 12.25 21.03 -2.18
N TYR A 287 10.99 21.02 -2.62
CA TYR A 287 10.34 22.19 -3.23
C TYR A 287 9.28 22.87 -2.35
N CYS A 288 8.95 22.34 -1.17
CA CYS A 288 7.96 22.98 -0.29
C CYS A 288 8.46 24.31 0.31
N GLY A 289 7.58 25.30 0.46
CA GLY A 289 7.89 26.57 1.13
C GLY A 289 7.43 26.66 2.58
N SER A 290 7.59 27.84 3.19
CA SER A 290 7.20 28.08 4.59
C SER A 290 5.69 27.92 4.83
N ALA A 291 4.86 28.25 3.85
CA ALA A 291 3.41 28.04 3.87
C ALA A 291 3.01 26.55 3.99
N ASP A 292 3.87 25.65 3.51
CA ASP A 292 3.71 24.20 3.63
C ASP A 292 4.35 23.64 4.92
N GLY A 293 4.87 24.51 5.79
CA GLY A 293 5.54 24.17 7.05
C GLY A 293 7.04 23.86 6.92
N CYS A 294 7.64 24.08 5.74
CA CYS A 294 9.05 23.81 5.51
C CYS A 294 9.96 24.93 5.98
N VAL A 295 11.17 24.56 6.42
CA VAL A 295 12.25 25.52 6.68
C VAL A 295 12.93 25.82 5.35
N THR A 296 12.89 27.09 4.93
CA THR A 296 13.55 27.58 3.73
C THR A 296 15.01 27.89 4.00
N VAL A 297 15.85 27.75 2.97
CA VAL A 297 17.31 27.99 3.09
C VAL A 297 17.72 29.28 2.39
N LYS A 298 17.21 29.51 1.17
CA LYS A 298 17.60 30.59 0.27
C LYS A 298 16.41 31.31 -0.36
N HIS A 299 15.43 30.59 -0.88
CA HIS A 299 14.22 31.18 -1.48
C HIS A 299 12.97 30.57 -0.84
N ASP A 300 11.97 31.41 -0.59
CA ASP A 300 10.65 31.00 -0.12
C ASP A 300 9.61 31.28 -1.21
N PHE A 301 8.70 30.33 -1.41
CA PHE A 301 7.65 30.38 -2.43
C PHE A 301 6.53 29.41 -2.10
N THR A 302 5.34 29.65 -2.63
CA THR A 302 4.20 28.74 -2.45
C THR A 302 4.18 27.68 -3.54
N THR A 303 3.73 26.47 -3.21
CA THR A 303 3.59 25.38 -4.18
C THR A 303 2.19 24.79 -4.20
N LYS A 304 1.76 24.33 -5.36
CA LYS A 304 0.52 23.57 -5.55
C LYS A 304 0.80 22.29 -6.31
N GLU A 305 0.47 21.15 -5.71
CA GLU A 305 0.57 19.84 -6.36
C GLU A 305 -0.70 19.61 -7.18
N SER A 306 -0.54 19.25 -8.46
CA SER A 306 -1.63 18.83 -9.35
C SER A 306 -1.79 17.31 -9.39
N LYS A 307 -0.71 16.57 -9.17
CA LYS A 307 -0.69 15.10 -9.18
C LYS A 307 0.30 14.56 -8.15
N VAL A 308 -0.11 13.53 -7.41
CA VAL A 308 0.76 12.71 -6.56
C VAL A 308 0.41 11.25 -6.83
N ASP A 309 1.37 10.47 -7.31
CA ASP A 309 1.16 9.10 -7.82
C ASP A 309 2.24 8.17 -7.25
N PRO A 310 2.02 7.58 -6.05
CA PRO A 310 2.94 6.63 -5.44
C PRO A 310 2.82 5.22 -6.06
N SER A 311 3.91 4.46 -6.07
CA SER A 311 3.88 3.05 -6.45
C SER A 311 3.00 2.22 -5.53
N PHE A 312 2.66 1.01 -5.97
CA PHE A 312 1.88 0.07 -5.16
C PHE A 312 2.51 -0.17 -3.77
N GLY A 313 1.70 0.06 -2.72
CA GLY A 313 2.09 -0.06 -1.31
C GLY A 313 2.78 1.17 -0.71
N ALA A 314 3.32 2.07 -1.54
CA ALA A 314 3.93 3.32 -1.11
C ALA A 314 2.87 4.36 -0.70
N GLY A 315 3.25 5.26 0.21
CA GLY A 315 2.35 6.28 0.73
C GLY A 315 2.39 7.58 -0.09
N GLY A 316 1.33 8.39 0.03
CA GLY A 316 1.24 9.75 -0.52
C GLY A 316 0.75 10.76 0.52
N ASP A 317 0.94 10.49 1.82
CA ASP A 317 0.41 11.35 2.88
C ASP A 317 1.30 12.59 3.09
N LYS A 318 0.78 13.73 2.64
CA LYS A 318 1.40 15.06 2.79
C LYS A 318 1.72 15.42 4.23
N LYS A 319 0.95 14.92 5.21
CA LYS A 319 1.19 15.19 6.64
C LYS A 319 2.35 14.37 7.20
N ALA A 320 2.74 13.29 6.54
CA ALA A 320 3.89 12.49 6.96
C ALA A 320 5.22 13.18 6.68
N CYS A 321 5.28 14.13 5.75
CA CYS A 321 6.54 14.69 5.24
C CYS A 321 7.20 15.69 6.17
N ILE A 322 6.40 16.49 6.87
CA ILE A 322 6.89 17.50 7.83
C ILE A 322 6.44 17.07 9.23
N VAL A 323 7.19 16.16 9.85
CA VAL A 323 6.94 15.83 11.24
C VAL A 323 7.62 16.87 12.12
N LYS A 324 6.84 17.61 12.92
CA LYS A 324 7.42 18.44 13.98
C LYS A 324 8.29 17.53 14.83
N ALA A 325 9.53 17.92 15.07
CA ALA A 325 10.38 17.26 16.04
C ALA A 325 9.65 17.29 17.39
N ALA A 326 8.96 16.20 17.73
CA ALA A 326 8.26 16.09 18.98
C ALA A 326 9.34 16.00 20.07
N SER A 327 9.32 16.92 21.03
CA SER A 327 9.91 16.62 22.32
C SER A 327 9.20 15.37 22.84
N VAL A 328 9.97 14.29 22.96
CA VAL A 328 9.52 12.92 23.25
C VAL A 328 8.64 12.83 24.52
N ALA A 329 8.63 13.87 25.36
CA ALA A 329 7.90 13.94 26.61
C ALA A 329 6.37 14.15 26.49
N ASN A 330 5.88 15.01 25.58
CA ASN A 330 4.50 15.53 25.71
C ASN A 330 3.39 14.72 24.99
N VAL A 331 3.74 13.76 24.13
CA VAL A 331 2.75 12.90 23.44
C VAL A 331 2.36 11.68 24.30
N LEU A 332 3.19 11.32 25.29
CA LEU A 332 2.92 10.19 26.19
C LEU A 332 1.70 10.41 27.10
N GLU A 333 1.45 11.63 27.56
CA GLU A 333 0.56 11.84 28.70
C GLU A 333 -0.93 11.88 28.32
N LYS A 334 -1.26 12.44 27.14
CA LYS A 334 -2.66 12.66 26.75
C LYS A 334 -3.34 11.46 26.08
N THR A 335 -2.58 10.54 25.48
CA THR A 335 -3.16 9.42 24.72
C THR A 335 -3.28 8.15 25.55
N MET A 336 -2.59 8.04 26.70
CA MET A 336 -2.52 6.79 27.48
C MET A 336 -3.54 6.67 28.63
N LEU A 337 -4.50 7.60 28.75
CA LEU A 337 -5.57 7.51 29.76
C LEU A 337 -6.86 6.84 29.26
N ARG A 338 -6.91 6.34 28.03
CA ARG A 338 -8.03 5.53 27.56
C ARG A 338 -7.54 4.28 26.81
N GLN A 339 -7.67 3.16 27.49
CA GLN A 339 -7.59 1.76 27.00
C GLN A 339 -6.20 1.09 26.96
N PRO A 340 -5.72 0.56 28.11
CA PRO A 340 -4.61 -0.39 28.18
C PRO A 340 -4.95 -1.79 27.64
N GLU A 341 -6.24 -2.15 27.53
CA GLU A 341 -6.67 -3.52 27.23
C GLU A 341 -6.72 -3.87 25.73
N LEU A 342 -6.68 -2.89 24.82
CA LEU A 342 -6.89 -3.15 23.39
C LEU A 342 -5.60 -3.35 22.58
N LEU A 343 -4.45 -3.00 23.14
CA LEU A 343 -3.17 -2.93 22.40
C LEU A 343 -2.17 -4.05 22.75
N GLY A 344 -2.24 -4.62 23.96
CA GLY A 344 -1.35 -5.72 24.38
C GLY A 344 -1.67 -7.06 23.72
N GLY A 345 -2.96 -7.43 23.62
CA GLY A 345 -3.36 -8.74 23.11
C GLY A 345 -2.97 -9.00 21.65
N THR A 346 -3.03 -8.01 20.75
CA THR A 346 -2.95 -8.31 19.29
C THR A 346 -1.58 -8.80 18.78
N THR A 347 -0.46 -8.38 19.38
CA THR A 347 0.89 -8.80 18.95
C THR A 347 1.26 -10.13 19.55
N GLU A 348 1.01 -10.30 20.85
CA GLU A 348 1.23 -11.53 21.61
C GLU A 348 0.30 -12.65 21.09
N ASP A 349 -0.97 -12.35 20.79
CA ASP A 349 -1.91 -13.29 20.17
C ASP A 349 -1.47 -13.73 18.77
N THR A 350 -0.86 -12.83 17.99
CA THR A 350 -0.43 -13.12 16.61
C THR A 350 0.83 -13.96 16.60
N LEU A 351 1.85 -13.55 17.37
CA LEU A 351 3.10 -14.29 17.49
C LEU A 351 2.90 -15.62 18.24
N GLY A 352 2.05 -15.64 19.27
CA GLY A 352 1.62 -16.86 19.95
C GLY A 352 0.91 -17.83 19.02
N CYS A 353 -0.07 -17.37 18.24
CA CYS A 353 -0.73 -18.23 17.25
C CYS A 353 0.25 -18.81 16.24
N VAL A 354 1.14 -17.97 15.69
CA VAL A 354 2.13 -18.39 14.70
C VAL A 354 3.08 -19.42 15.30
N SER A 355 3.57 -19.17 16.51
CA SER A 355 4.40 -20.12 17.24
C SER A 355 3.64 -21.44 17.42
N ASP A 356 2.44 -21.41 18.00
CA ASP A 356 1.68 -22.63 18.35
C ASP A 356 1.23 -23.46 17.15
N ASN A 357 0.95 -22.83 16.01
CA ASN A 357 0.28 -23.49 14.88
C ASN A 357 1.15 -23.61 13.62
N CYS A 358 2.29 -22.93 13.55
CA CYS A 358 3.12 -22.92 12.36
C CYS A 358 4.59 -23.25 12.66
N PRO A 359 5.09 -24.41 12.19
CA PRO A 359 6.49 -24.74 12.31
C PRO A 359 7.34 -23.77 11.48
N VAL A 360 8.45 -23.35 12.07
CA VAL A 360 9.48 -22.51 11.45
C VAL A 360 10.42 -23.38 10.62
N ASP A 361 10.78 -22.90 9.44
CA ASP A 361 11.78 -23.54 8.59
C ASP A 361 13.19 -23.26 9.13
N ASN A 362 14.03 -24.29 9.25
CA ASN A 362 15.35 -24.19 9.90
C ASN A 362 16.38 -23.41 9.10
N GLN A 363 16.15 -23.14 7.81
CA GLN A 363 17.07 -22.38 6.96
C GLN A 363 16.70 -20.90 6.88
N THR A 364 15.40 -20.62 6.89
CA THR A 364 14.85 -19.26 6.75
C THR A 364 14.43 -18.64 8.09
N LEU A 365 14.31 -19.46 9.15
CA LEU A 365 13.81 -19.09 10.48
C LEU A 365 12.43 -18.44 10.42
N GLN A 366 11.65 -18.78 9.39
CA GLN A 366 10.34 -18.21 9.15
C GLN A 366 9.29 -19.32 9.05
N PRO A 367 8.08 -19.11 9.60
CA PRO A 367 6.98 -20.03 9.40
C PRO A 367 6.53 -19.96 7.94
N SER A 368 6.00 -21.08 7.42
CA SER A 368 5.42 -21.08 6.07
C SER A 368 4.33 -20.01 5.95
N PRO A 369 4.42 -19.10 4.96
CA PRO A 369 3.38 -18.10 4.73
C PRO A 369 1.99 -18.72 4.53
N LEU A 370 1.92 -19.90 3.90
CA LEU A 370 0.68 -20.66 3.72
C LEU A 370 0.12 -21.17 5.06
N CYS A 371 0.99 -21.59 5.98
CA CYS A 371 0.56 -22.00 7.31
C CYS A 371 -0.01 -20.82 8.09
N VAL A 372 0.71 -19.69 8.12
CA VAL A 372 0.29 -18.50 8.87
C VAL A 372 -1.03 -17.95 8.34
N LEU A 373 -1.20 -17.92 7.02
CA LEU A 373 -2.44 -17.50 6.37
C LEU A 373 -3.59 -18.49 6.58
N GLY A 374 -3.30 -19.78 6.80
CA GLY A 374 -4.32 -20.81 7.06
C GLY A 374 -4.78 -20.89 8.52
N ASN A 375 -3.85 -20.74 9.46
CA ASN A 375 -4.11 -21.02 10.88
C ASN A 375 -4.20 -19.76 11.76
N CYS A 376 -3.59 -18.64 11.35
CA CYS A 376 -3.46 -17.43 12.18
C CYS A 376 -4.04 -16.17 11.54
N THR A 377 -4.88 -16.32 10.52
CA THR A 377 -5.45 -15.24 9.70
C THR A 377 -6.16 -14.17 10.51
N LYS A 378 -6.92 -14.56 11.54
CA LYS A 378 -7.68 -13.64 12.39
C LYS A 378 -6.76 -12.74 13.24
N ASN A 379 -5.67 -13.31 13.74
CA ASN A 379 -4.72 -12.59 14.59
C ASN A 379 -3.84 -11.71 13.71
N LEU A 380 -3.38 -12.24 12.57
CA LEU A 380 -2.66 -11.49 11.54
C LEU A 380 -3.47 -10.29 11.03
N ALA A 381 -4.76 -10.46 10.74
CA ALA A 381 -5.63 -9.37 10.30
C ALA A 381 -5.70 -8.25 11.36
N LYS A 382 -5.90 -8.59 12.63
CA LYS A 382 -5.89 -7.61 13.73
C LYS A 382 -4.54 -6.90 13.86
N CYS A 383 -3.44 -7.64 13.70
CA CYS A 383 -2.10 -7.10 13.76
C CYS A 383 -1.80 -6.11 12.61
N LEU A 384 -2.29 -6.40 11.39
CA LEU A 384 -2.09 -5.55 10.22
C LEU A 384 -2.74 -4.17 10.35
N PHE A 385 -3.86 -4.06 11.07
CA PHE A 385 -4.52 -2.79 11.37
C PHE A 385 -3.84 -1.99 12.51
N SER A 386 -2.95 -2.62 13.28
CA SER A 386 -2.18 -1.97 14.35
C SER A 386 -0.77 -1.62 13.87
N SER A 387 -0.47 -0.32 13.73
CA SER A 387 0.87 0.13 13.35
C SER A 387 1.96 -0.35 14.31
N THR A 388 1.64 -0.43 15.61
CA THR A 388 2.54 -0.93 16.66
C THR A 388 2.76 -2.44 16.54
N CYS A 389 1.70 -3.23 16.30
CA CYS A 389 1.83 -4.68 16.13
C CYS A 389 2.65 -5.01 14.89
N ARG A 390 2.33 -4.37 13.77
CA ARG A 390 3.06 -4.51 12.53
C ARG A 390 4.54 -4.11 12.69
N HIS A 391 4.82 -3.05 13.45
CA HIS A 391 6.21 -2.65 13.72
C HIS A 391 6.96 -3.67 14.59
N GLY A 392 6.31 -4.20 15.64
CA GLY A 392 6.90 -5.23 16.51
C GLY A 392 7.23 -6.53 15.75
N VAL A 393 6.27 -7.05 14.98
CA VAL A 393 6.48 -8.26 14.16
C VAL A 393 7.58 -8.06 13.12
N MET A 394 7.63 -6.90 12.46
CA MET A 394 8.65 -6.61 11.45
C MET A 394 10.03 -6.32 12.06
N CYS A 395 10.09 -5.83 13.30
CA CYS A 395 11.34 -5.67 14.04
C CYS A 395 11.96 -7.03 14.34
N GLU A 396 11.16 -7.95 14.92
CA GLU A 396 11.58 -9.32 15.24
C GLU A 396 12.06 -10.07 14.00
N LEU A 397 11.28 -10.01 12.91
CA LEU A 397 11.67 -10.64 11.64
C LEU A 397 12.98 -10.09 11.07
N GLY A 398 13.25 -8.79 11.29
CA GLY A 398 14.49 -8.16 10.87
C GLY A 398 15.70 -8.56 11.72
N CYS A 399 15.50 -9.00 12.96
CA CYS A 399 16.59 -9.46 13.83
C CYS A 399 17.17 -10.82 13.40
N PHE A 400 16.41 -11.60 12.63
CA PHE A 400 16.84 -12.91 12.13
C PHE A 400 17.43 -12.84 10.70
N ASP A 401 17.48 -11.67 10.08
CA ASP A 401 17.99 -11.50 8.71
C ASP A 401 19.46 -11.91 8.58
N ASP A 402 20.29 -11.63 9.58
CA ASP A 402 21.73 -11.93 9.58
C ASP A 402 22.04 -13.42 9.82
N LEU A 403 21.02 -14.21 10.17
CA LEU A 403 21.11 -15.66 10.37
C LEU A 403 20.73 -16.47 9.14
N LYS A 404 20.18 -15.82 8.10
CA LYS A 404 19.82 -16.49 6.84
C LYS A 404 21.05 -17.14 6.21
N ASN A 405 20.92 -18.40 5.81
CA ASN A 405 21.99 -19.22 5.21
C ASN A 405 23.20 -19.49 6.14
N THR A 406 23.05 -19.33 7.45
CA THR A 406 24.05 -19.76 8.44
C THR A 406 23.55 -20.99 9.17
N GLU A 407 23.62 -22.17 8.52
CA GLU A 407 22.98 -23.41 9.00
C GLU A 407 23.25 -23.71 10.49
N ASP A 408 24.48 -23.50 10.94
CA ASP A 408 24.88 -23.75 12.33
C ASP A 408 24.30 -22.72 13.33
N ASP A 409 24.30 -21.42 12.98
CA ASP A 409 23.80 -20.35 13.88
C ASP A 409 22.27 -20.26 13.84
N ALA A 410 21.65 -20.51 12.68
CA ALA A 410 20.22 -20.65 12.52
C ALA A 410 19.70 -21.88 13.28
N GLY A 411 20.39 -23.02 13.19
CA GLY A 411 20.05 -24.22 13.96
C GLY A 411 20.13 -24.00 15.47
N ARG A 412 21.11 -23.23 15.95
CA ARG A 412 21.23 -22.85 17.37
C ARG A 412 20.08 -21.96 17.82
N LEU A 413 19.70 -20.95 17.04
CA LEU A 413 18.57 -20.09 17.37
C LEU A 413 17.25 -20.86 17.33
N ALA A 414 17.05 -21.72 16.33
CA ALA A 414 15.88 -22.58 16.24
C ALA A 414 15.77 -23.51 17.46
N GLY A 415 16.88 -24.06 17.94
CA GLY A 415 16.92 -24.85 19.18
C GLY A 415 16.50 -24.06 20.42
N VAL A 416 16.91 -22.79 20.53
CA VAL A 416 16.48 -21.89 21.62
C VAL A 416 14.98 -21.62 21.56
N LEU A 417 14.47 -21.27 20.38
CA LEU A 417 13.06 -20.96 20.17
C LEU A 417 12.16 -22.17 20.42
N GLU A 418 12.59 -23.37 20.00
CA GLU A 418 11.86 -24.62 20.23
C GLU A 418 11.86 -25.02 21.71
N CYS A 419 12.98 -24.88 22.42
CA CYS A 419 13.02 -25.12 23.85
C CYS A 419 12.08 -24.17 24.60
N MET A 420 12.12 -22.88 24.26
CA MET A 420 11.26 -21.87 24.87
C MET A 420 9.79 -22.14 24.60
N ARG A 421 9.44 -22.60 23.39
CA ARG A 421 8.08 -23.05 23.05
C ARG A 421 7.64 -24.26 23.87
N ALA A 422 8.51 -25.24 24.07
CA ALA A 422 8.18 -26.48 24.76
C ALA A 422 8.06 -26.32 26.28
N HIS A 423 8.84 -25.41 26.88
CA HIS A 423 9.02 -25.36 28.33
C HIS A 423 8.62 -24.03 28.99
N CYS A 424 8.40 -22.97 28.21
CA CYS A 424 8.08 -21.66 28.75
C CYS A 424 6.73 -21.12 28.23
N PRO A 425 5.66 -21.19 29.05
CA PRO A 425 4.36 -20.66 28.64
C PRO A 425 4.36 -19.12 28.58
N GLY A 426 3.63 -18.57 27.60
CA GLY A 426 3.50 -17.14 27.35
C GLY A 426 4.54 -16.61 26.35
N PHE A 427 4.16 -15.58 25.59
CA PHE A 427 5.03 -14.97 24.57
C PHE A 427 5.09 -13.44 24.73
N PRO A 428 6.27 -12.81 24.82
CA PRO A 428 7.58 -13.47 24.90
C PRO A 428 7.76 -14.18 26.25
N PRO A 429 8.47 -15.33 26.30
CA PRO A 429 8.63 -16.08 27.54
C PRO A 429 9.51 -15.33 28.55
N SER A 430 9.26 -15.52 29.85
CA SER A 430 10.05 -14.81 30.87
C SER A 430 11.54 -15.19 30.80
N LYS A 431 12.41 -14.19 31.00
CA LYS A 431 13.88 -14.40 31.06
C LYS A 431 14.25 -15.44 32.12
N THR A 432 13.51 -15.48 33.22
CA THR A 432 13.67 -16.46 34.30
C THR A 432 13.33 -17.88 33.84
N CYS A 433 12.28 -18.08 33.04
CA CYS A 433 11.94 -19.39 32.50
C CYS A 433 12.99 -19.89 31.50
N ALA A 434 13.38 -19.04 30.54
CA ALA A 434 14.42 -19.38 29.57
C ALA A 434 15.75 -19.72 30.28
N ALA A 435 16.10 -18.99 31.34
CA ALA A 435 17.28 -19.24 32.17
C ALA A 435 17.16 -20.44 33.14
N LEU A 436 15.97 -21.02 33.33
CA LEU A 436 15.77 -22.23 34.15
C LEU A 436 15.66 -23.50 33.30
N HIS A 437 15.05 -23.39 32.12
CA HIS A 437 14.64 -24.55 31.32
C HIS A 437 15.34 -24.67 29.97
N CYS A 438 15.98 -23.61 29.47
CA CYS A 438 16.61 -23.57 28.13
C CYS A 438 18.06 -23.08 28.15
N THR A 439 18.78 -23.31 29.25
CA THR A 439 20.13 -22.77 29.47
C THR A 439 21.18 -23.37 28.55
N VAL A 440 21.01 -24.62 28.13
CA VAL A 440 21.97 -25.33 27.27
C VAL A 440 21.88 -24.77 25.84
N GLU A 441 20.67 -24.64 25.32
CA GLU A 441 20.35 -24.09 24.00
C GLU A 441 20.71 -22.61 23.96
N ALA A 442 20.31 -21.84 24.97
CA ALA A 442 20.63 -20.42 25.07
C ALA A 442 22.14 -20.19 25.22
N GLY A 443 22.85 -21.05 25.96
CA GLY A 443 24.30 -21.02 26.08
C GLY A 443 25.01 -21.31 24.75
N ALA A 444 24.52 -22.28 23.98
CA ALA A 444 25.05 -22.59 22.65
C ALA A 444 24.89 -21.42 21.66
N CYS A 445 23.73 -20.75 21.68
CA CYS A 445 23.47 -19.55 20.88
C CYS A 445 24.30 -18.34 21.35
N ALA A 446 24.40 -18.13 22.67
CA ALA A 446 25.13 -17.02 23.27
C ALA A 446 26.65 -17.11 23.05
N LEU A 447 27.22 -18.27 22.72
CA LEU A 447 28.65 -18.38 22.38
C LEU A 447 28.96 -17.96 20.94
N HIS A 448 27.96 -17.92 20.06
CA HIS A 448 28.12 -17.55 18.65
C HIS A 448 27.65 -16.12 18.38
N SER A 449 28.51 -15.31 17.74
CA SER A 449 28.28 -13.87 17.60
C SER A 449 26.99 -13.53 16.85
N LYS A 450 26.66 -14.23 15.77
CA LYS A 450 25.44 -13.96 14.99
C LYS A 450 24.16 -14.38 15.71
N CYS A 451 24.18 -15.55 16.37
CA CYS A 451 23.04 -16.05 17.14
C CYS A 451 22.76 -15.15 18.36
N ARG A 452 23.83 -14.75 19.07
CA ARG A 452 23.76 -13.77 20.17
C ARG A 452 23.23 -12.42 19.73
N SER A 453 23.75 -11.85 18.62
CA SER A 453 23.29 -10.57 18.09
C SER A 453 21.81 -10.60 17.70
N ALA A 454 21.32 -11.73 17.16
CA ALA A 454 19.91 -11.89 16.84
C ALA A 454 19.02 -11.92 18.09
N LEU A 455 19.44 -12.60 19.16
CA LEU A 455 18.73 -12.59 20.45
C LEU A 455 18.73 -11.21 21.12
N GLU A 456 19.87 -10.51 21.09
CA GLU A 456 19.98 -9.16 21.64
C GLU A 456 19.15 -8.14 20.85
N CYS A 457 19.06 -8.31 19.52
CA CYS A 457 18.18 -7.52 18.66
C CYS A 457 16.70 -7.77 18.98
N ALA A 458 16.30 -9.04 19.08
CA ALA A 458 14.93 -9.44 19.41
C ALA A 458 14.49 -8.90 20.78
N ASP A 459 15.35 -8.95 21.81
CA ASP A 459 15.09 -8.35 23.13
C ASP A 459 14.83 -6.84 23.05
N GLY A 460 15.40 -6.15 22.05
CA GLY A 460 15.19 -4.73 21.77
C GLY A 460 13.93 -4.40 20.97
N CYS A 461 13.24 -5.39 20.39
CA CYS A 461 12.05 -5.20 19.56
C CYS A 461 10.75 -5.05 20.38
N VAL A 462 10.78 -5.42 21.67
CA VAL A 462 9.70 -5.13 22.61
C VAL A 462 9.82 -3.67 23.07
N PRO A 463 8.82 -2.79 22.83
CA PRO A 463 8.96 -1.38 23.19
C PRO A 463 9.14 -1.23 24.71
N GLY A 464 10.12 -0.44 25.17
CA GLY A 464 10.49 -0.32 26.59
C GLY A 464 9.38 0.06 27.59
N LYS A 465 8.21 0.49 27.11
CA LYS A 465 7.01 0.74 27.94
C LYS A 465 6.24 -0.54 28.31
N TYR A 466 6.42 -1.63 27.55
CA TYR A 466 5.86 -2.94 27.85
C TYR A 466 6.70 -3.68 28.89
N ALA A 467 8.02 -3.47 28.92
CA ALA A 467 8.89 -4.00 29.99
C ALA A 467 8.47 -3.49 31.38
N ALA A 468 8.03 -2.22 31.48
CA ALA A 468 7.49 -1.66 32.72
C ALA A 468 6.10 -2.21 33.10
N ALA A 469 5.24 -2.47 32.11
CA ALA A 469 3.92 -3.08 32.33
C ALA A 469 4.04 -4.56 32.73
N LEU A 470 4.90 -5.33 32.06
CA LEU A 470 5.20 -6.73 32.38
C LEU A 470 5.92 -6.87 33.73
N ALA A 471 6.80 -5.92 34.10
CA ALA A 471 7.41 -5.87 35.42
C ALA A 471 6.40 -5.57 36.55
N ALA A 472 5.27 -4.92 36.24
CA ALA A 472 4.19 -4.69 37.20
C ALA A 472 3.33 -5.95 37.43
N PHE A 473 3.29 -6.89 36.48
CA PHE A 473 2.60 -8.17 36.60
C PHE A 473 3.45 -9.28 37.26
N THR A 474 4.75 -9.07 37.44
CA THR A 474 5.67 -10.03 38.06
C THR A 474 5.99 -9.74 39.52
N GLN A 475 5.36 -8.74 40.14
CA GLN A 475 5.45 -8.60 41.59
C GLN A 475 4.56 -9.65 42.27
N PRO A 476 5.08 -10.44 43.23
CA PRO A 476 4.23 -11.31 44.02
C PRO A 476 3.24 -10.42 44.78
N VAL A 477 1.96 -10.76 44.68
CA VAL A 477 0.93 -10.21 45.55
C VAL A 477 1.32 -10.57 46.98
N VAL A 478 1.71 -9.57 47.77
CA VAL A 478 1.90 -9.70 49.22
C VAL A 478 0.55 -9.56 49.90
#